data_AF-A0AAC9FGF9-F1
#
_entry.id   AF-A0AAC9FGF9-F1
#
_cell.length_a   1.000
_cell.length_b   1.000
_cell.length_c   1.000
_cell.angle_alpha   90.00
_cell.angle_beta   90.00
_cell.angle_gamma   90.00
#
_symmetry.space_group_name_H-M   'P 1'
#
loop_
_entity.id
_entity.type
_entity.pdbx_description
1 polymer ?
#
loop_
_entity_poly.entity_id
_entity_poly.type
_entity_poly.pdbx_seq_one_letter_code
_entity_poly.pdbx_strand_id
1 'polypeptide(L)'
;MNRGGSSARRSMLRSEPANTSDGSAAPPRLLAGISFLTPAELPDWSAGPRGDRATIYAALKAAGYEAIQTLEPQAAIDAGLIPTGLMRIFDDVDQMADAAMKWQDAGCDCSTVQLGTGLESDSEMLRLAEAMLDISTTIDHPIYLETHRATMTQDIRRTLDLIEKLPELRFNGDFGHWYIGHELTYGDMDMKFEAMRPVFERTRFMHLRVSSNAFGQITASDPAETRHLDYYRRMWTASFDGFLRDAKPGDYFAVHPELLPARAFYPKMVRGPDGEWREESDRWTESAFLIDVARQCFAEAAASVAA
;
A
#
# COMPACT_ATOMS: atom_id res chain seq x y z
N MET A 1 -14.17 -6.36 55.47
CA MET A 1 -15.23 -6.22 54.46
C MET A 1 -14.70 -5.33 53.34
N ASN A 2 -14.69 -5.88 52.11
CA ASN A 2 -14.68 -5.25 50.77
C ASN A 2 -13.64 -4.17 50.43
N ARG A 3 -13.00 -4.11 49.25
CA ARG A 3 -12.82 -4.90 48.00
C ARG A 3 -11.66 -4.12 47.32
N GLY A 4 -10.59 -4.71 46.80
CA GLY A 4 -10.58 -5.74 45.77
C GLY A 4 -10.69 -5.09 44.38
N GLY A 5 -9.58 -5.07 43.63
CA GLY A 5 -9.62 -4.96 42.16
C GLY A 5 -8.91 -3.74 41.55
N SER A 6 -7.60 -3.59 41.74
CA SER A 6 -6.79 -2.96 40.69
C SER A 6 -6.66 -3.98 39.56
N SER A 7 -7.52 -3.83 38.54
CA SER A 7 -7.42 -4.57 37.28
C SER A 7 -6.18 -4.08 36.54
N ALA A 8 -5.01 -4.63 36.88
CA ALA A 8 -3.90 -4.67 35.96
C ALA A 8 -4.35 -5.51 34.76
N ARG A 9 -4.89 -4.86 33.72
CA ARG A 9 -4.94 -5.47 32.39
C ARG A 9 -3.48 -5.69 32.01
N ARG A 10 -3.01 -6.93 32.17
CA ARG A 10 -1.80 -7.38 31.46
C ARG A 10 -2.06 -7.09 30.00
N SER A 11 -1.31 -6.14 29.44
CA SER A 11 -1.10 -6.07 27.99
C SER A 11 -0.58 -7.46 27.60
N MET A 12 -1.47 -8.28 27.04
CA MET A 12 -1.01 -9.36 26.19
C MET A 12 -0.41 -8.63 25.00
N LEU A 13 0.90 -8.80 24.78
CA LEU A 13 1.53 -8.38 23.52
C LEU A 13 0.63 -8.93 22.41
N ARG A 14 0.09 -8.03 21.58
CA ARG A 14 -0.71 -8.43 20.43
C ARG A 14 0.20 -9.22 19.51
N SER A 15 -0.32 -10.23 18.82
CA SER A 15 0.47 -10.90 17.80
C SER A 15 0.60 -9.98 16.59
N GLU A 16 1.76 -10.00 15.96
CA GLU A 16 1.95 -9.34 14.67
C GLU A 16 1.05 -10.01 13.62
N PRO A 17 0.37 -9.23 12.75
CA PRO A 17 -0.36 -9.81 11.62
C PRO A 17 0.58 -10.67 10.79
N ALA A 18 0.10 -11.85 10.36
CA ALA A 18 0.88 -12.72 9.49
C ALA A 18 1.22 -12.00 8.17
N ASN A 19 2.37 -12.32 7.59
CA ASN A 19 2.63 -11.97 6.20
C ASN A 19 1.65 -12.74 5.30
N THR A 20 1.29 -12.14 4.18
CA THR A 20 0.64 -12.88 3.09
C THR A 20 1.57 -13.97 2.56
N SER A 21 1.03 -15.16 2.30
CA SER A 21 1.82 -16.34 1.94
C SER A 21 1.08 -17.20 0.91
N ASP A 22 1.83 -17.77 -0.03
CA ASP A 22 1.31 -18.77 -0.98
C ASP A 22 1.39 -20.21 -0.43
N GLY A 23 1.83 -20.37 0.82
CA GLY A 23 1.92 -21.66 1.52
C GLY A 23 2.99 -22.60 0.96
N SER A 24 3.79 -22.13 -0.01
CA SER A 24 4.87 -22.93 -0.59
C SER A 24 6.12 -22.93 0.30
N ALA A 25 7.09 -23.77 -0.04
CA ALA A 25 8.43 -23.75 0.55
C ALA A 25 9.42 -22.91 -0.27
N ALA A 26 8.94 -22.11 -1.23
CA ALA A 26 9.80 -21.26 -2.05
C ALA A 26 10.37 -20.11 -1.23
N PRO A 27 11.52 -19.53 -1.62
CA PRO A 27 12.04 -18.32 -0.98
C PRO A 27 11.01 -17.17 -1.01
N PRO A 28 11.03 -16.25 -0.02
CA PRO A 28 10.17 -15.07 -0.04
C PRO A 28 10.31 -14.29 -1.34
N ARG A 29 9.20 -13.74 -1.84
CA ARG A 29 9.16 -13.10 -3.16
C ARG A 29 8.39 -11.79 -3.18
N LEU A 30 8.62 -11.02 -4.23
CA LEU A 30 7.74 -9.91 -4.61
C LEU A 30 6.57 -10.48 -5.43
N LEU A 31 5.35 -10.08 -5.10
CA LEU A 31 4.14 -10.40 -5.85
C LEU A 31 3.68 -9.16 -6.62
N ALA A 32 3.65 -9.27 -7.95
CA ALA A 32 3.32 -8.15 -8.84
C ALA A 32 1.80 -8.05 -9.04
N GLY A 33 1.17 -7.13 -8.32
CA GLY A 33 -0.26 -6.83 -8.45
C GLY A 33 -0.54 -5.49 -9.12
N ILE A 34 -1.79 -5.04 -9.05
CA ILE A 34 -2.25 -3.74 -9.55
C ILE A 34 -3.49 -3.27 -8.79
N SER A 35 -3.66 -1.96 -8.59
CA SER A 35 -4.93 -1.41 -8.08
C SER A 35 -5.96 -1.35 -9.21
N PHE A 36 -7.23 -1.67 -8.94
CA PHE A 36 -8.31 -1.55 -9.94
C PHE A 36 -8.46 -0.14 -10.52
N LEU A 37 -7.95 0.88 -9.83
CA LEU A 37 -7.96 2.27 -10.28
C LEU A 37 -7.00 2.52 -11.45
N THR A 38 -5.92 1.76 -11.55
CA THR A 38 -4.90 1.91 -12.61
C THR A 38 -5.45 1.61 -14.00
N PRO A 39 -6.14 0.47 -14.26
CA PRO A 39 -6.78 0.21 -15.53
C PRO A 39 -8.18 0.85 -15.66
N ALA A 40 -8.68 1.56 -14.64
CA ALA A 40 -9.98 2.21 -14.72
C ALA A 40 -9.94 3.40 -15.68
N GLU A 41 -10.93 3.47 -16.59
CA GLU A 41 -11.15 4.62 -17.47
C GLU A 41 -9.90 4.98 -18.30
N LEU A 42 -9.16 3.97 -18.76
CA LEU A 42 -7.98 4.20 -19.59
C LEU A 42 -8.38 4.95 -20.88
N PRO A 43 -7.65 6.02 -21.23
CA PRO A 43 -8.00 6.86 -22.37
C PRO A 43 -7.81 6.12 -23.70
N ASP A 44 -8.41 6.63 -24.78
CA ASP A 44 -8.44 5.97 -26.10
C ASP A 44 -7.08 5.72 -26.74
N TRP A 45 -6.05 6.46 -26.30
CA TRP A 45 -4.67 6.31 -26.74
C TRP A 45 -3.84 5.37 -25.86
N SER A 46 -4.36 4.92 -24.72
CA SER A 46 -3.68 3.94 -23.86
C SER A 46 -3.52 2.61 -24.59
N ALA A 47 -2.38 1.96 -24.37
CA ALA A 47 -2.09 0.60 -24.80
C ALA A 47 -2.71 -0.46 -23.88
N GLY A 48 -3.33 -0.05 -22.77
CA GLY A 48 -3.94 -0.95 -21.81
C GLY A 48 -5.28 -1.53 -22.27
N PRO A 49 -5.79 -2.53 -21.53
CA PRO A 49 -6.99 -3.24 -21.92
C PRO A 49 -8.24 -2.35 -21.83
N ARG A 50 -9.20 -2.61 -22.71
CA ARG A 50 -10.55 -2.03 -22.68
C ARG A 50 -11.58 -3.15 -22.77
N GLY A 51 -12.78 -2.84 -22.32
CA GLY A 51 -13.92 -3.75 -22.37
C GLY A 51 -14.60 -3.85 -21.01
N ASP A 52 -15.37 -4.91 -20.84
CA ASP A 52 -15.91 -5.24 -19.54
C ASP A 52 -14.80 -5.71 -18.59
N ARG A 53 -15.16 -5.82 -17.32
CA ARG A 53 -14.22 -6.19 -16.25
C ARG A 53 -13.59 -7.57 -16.46
N ALA A 54 -14.35 -8.55 -16.95
CA ALA A 54 -13.82 -9.88 -17.23
C ALA A 54 -12.71 -9.82 -18.29
N THR A 55 -12.93 -9.04 -19.35
CA THR A 55 -11.93 -8.78 -20.39
C THR A 55 -10.70 -8.08 -19.82
N ILE A 56 -10.90 -7.05 -19.00
CA ILE A 56 -9.79 -6.33 -18.37
C ILE A 56 -8.97 -7.26 -17.47
N TYR A 57 -9.60 -8.05 -16.61
CA TYR A 57 -8.90 -8.94 -15.67
C TYR A 57 -8.17 -10.08 -16.38
N ALA A 58 -8.75 -10.65 -17.43
CA ALA A 58 -8.06 -11.62 -18.28
C ALA A 58 -6.81 -11.00 -18.92
N ALA A 59 -6.89 -9.74 -19.37
CA ALA A 59 -5.75 -9.03 -19.93
C ALA A 59 -4.67 -8.70 -18.88
N LEU A 60 -5.06 -8.35 -17.65
CA LEU A 60 -4.12 -8.19 -16.53
C LEU A 60 -3.34 -9.48 -16.29
N LYS A 61 -4.04 -10.62 -16.22
CA LYS A 61 -3.40 -11.92 -16.03
C LYS A 61 -2.45 -12.26 -17.18
N ALA A 62 -2.89 -12.04 -18.42
CA ALA A 62 -2.08 -12.27 -19.61
C ALA A 62 -0.82 -11.38 -19.68
N ALA A 63 -0.89 -10.17 -19.12
CA ALA A 63 0.24 -9.25 -19.00
C ALA A 63 1.22 -9.61 -17.86
N GLY A 64 0.93 -10.66 -17.08
CA GLY A 64 1.81 -11.15 -16.01
C GLY A 64 1.55 -10.52 -14.64
N TYR A 65 0.45 -9.78 -14.46
CA TYR A 65 -0.02 -9.45 -13.11
C TYR A 65 -0.53 -10.71 -12.41
N GLU A 66 -0.17 -10.84 -11.14
CA GLU A 66 -0.52 -11.98 -10.30
C GLU A 66 -1.73 -11.67 -9.42
N ALA A 67 -1.90 -10.40 -9.04
CA ALA A 67 -2.93 -9.94 -8.12
C ALA A 67 -3.60 -8.65 -8.56
N ILE A 68 -4.75 -8.37 -7.96
CA ILE A 68 -5.44 -7.10 -8.11
C ILE A 68 -6.12 -6.70 -6.80
N GLN A 69 -5.94 -5.44 -6.41
CA GLN A 69 -6.75 -4.85 -5.36
C GLN A 69 -8.08 -4.42 -5.96
N THR A 70 -9.19 -4.97 -5.48
CA THR A 70 -10.48 -4.88 -6.19
C THR A 70 -11.67 -4.81 -5.26
N LEU A 71 -12.77 -4.25 -5.77
CA LEU A 71 -14.09 -4.31 -5.14
C LEU A 71 -14.87 -5.58 -5.50
N GLU A 72 -14.35 -6.40 -6.43
CA GLU A 72 -15.04 -7.58 -6.98
C GLU A 72 -14.14 -8.83 -6.99
N PRO A 73 -13.85 -9.42 -5.82
CA PRO A 73 -12.89 -10.52 -5.66
C PRO A 73 -13.21 -11.76 -6.49
N GLN A 74 -14.49 -12.11 -6.68
CA GLN A 74 -14.86 -13.30 -7.45
C GLN A 74 -14.41 -13.21 -8.92
N ALA A 75 -14.57 -12.04 -9.56
CA ALA A 75 -14.04 -11.86 -10.92
C ALA A 75 -12.51 -11.89 -10.95
N ALA A 76 -11.88 -11.41 -9.86
CA ALA A 76 -10.51 -11.68 -9.46
C ALA A 76 -10.07 -13.12 -9.73
N ILE A 77 -10.70 -13.98 -8.94
CA ILE A 77 -10.46 -15.42 -8.84
C ILE A 77 -10.78 -16.11 -10.17
N ASP A 78 -11.90 -15.76 -10.82
CA ASP A 78 -12.30 -16.33 -12.10
C ASP A 78 -11.27 -16.07 -13.21
N ALA A 79 -10.56 -14.93 -13.15
CA ALA A 79 -9.48 -14.58 -14.06
C ALA A 79 -8.11 -15.16 -13.65
N GLY A 80 -8.04 -15.90 -12.53
CA GLY A 80 -6.80 -16.46 -11.98
C GLY A 80 -5.87 -15.43 -11.34
N LEU A 81 -6.42 -14.29 -10.90
CA LEU A 81 -5.71 -13.26 -10.13
C LEU A 81 -6.00 -13.45 -8.64
N ILE A 82 -5.02 -13.13 -7.80
CA ILE A 82 -5.19 -13.07 -6.34
C ILE A 82 -5.89 -11.75 -5.98
N PRO A 83 -7.09 -11.77 -5.38
CA PRO A 83 -7.76 -10.54 -4.98
C PRO A 83 -7.20 -10.01 -3.65
N THR A 84 -7.08 -8.69 -3.53
CA THR A 84 -6.85 -8.01 -2.25
C THR A 84 -7.92 -6.95 -2.01
N GLY A 85 -8.29 -6.75 -0.75
CA GLY A 85 -9.33 -5.81 -0.33
C GLY A 85 -8.81 -4.40 -0.11
N LEU A 86 -9.73 -3.44 -0.09
CA LEU A 86 -9.48 -2.08 0.38
C LEU A 86 -10.63 -1.59 1.24
N MET A 87 -10.33 -0.74 2.21
CA MET A 87 -11.31 -0.17 3.13
C MET A 87 -11.05 1.31 3.34
N ARG A 88 -12.14 2.09 3.41
CA ARG A 88 -12.15 3.45 3.94
C ARG A 88 -13.02 3.47 5.18
N ILE A 89 -12.40 3.65 6.33
CA ILE A 89 -13.06 3.68 7.63
C ILE A 89 -12.75 5.02 8.30
N PHE A 90 -13.77 5.70 8.81
CA PHE A 90 -13.58 6.94 9.56
C PHE A 90 -13.28 6.63 11.03
N ASP A 91 -14.28 6.21 11.79
CA ASP A 91 -14.15 5.97 13.25
C ASP A 91 -14.94 4.76 13.78
N ASP A 92 -15.74 4.14 12.92
CA ASP A 92 -16.61 3.01 13.24
C ASP A 92 -15.85 1.68 13.16
N VAL A 93 -15.62 1.09 14.33
CA VAL A 93 -14.90 -0.18 14.49
C VAL A 93 -15.75 -1.37 14.04
N ASP A 94 -17.07 -1.30 14.21
CA ASP A 94 -17.97 -2.38 13.80
C ASP A 94 -18.01 -2.44 12.26
N GLN A 95 -18.09 -1.27 11.61
CA GLN A 95 -17.94 -1.17 10.16
C GLN A 95 -16.61 -1.76 9.66
N MET A 96 -15.51 -1.51 10.38
CA MET A 96 -14.20 -2.07 10.04
C MET A 96 -14.17 -3.59 10.13
N ALA A 97 -14.76 -4.16 11.20
CA ALA A 97 -14.86 -5.60 11.38
C ALA A 97 -15.70 -6.24 10.27
N ASP A 98 -16.88 -5.69 9.98
CA ASP A 98 -17.78 -6.18 8.93
C ASP A 98 -17.12 -6.15 7.54
N ALA A 99 -16.41 -5.06 7.23
CA ALA A 99 -15.69 -4.93 5.97
C ALA A 99 -14.52 -5.91 5.85
N ALA A 100 -13.77 -6.13 6.93
CA ALA A 100 -12.64 -7.08 6.95
C ALA A 100 -13.13 -8.52 6.79
N MET A 101 -14.18 -8.92 7.53
CA MET A 101 -14.81 -10.25 7.38
C MET A 101 -15.36 -10.44 5.96
N LYS A 102 -15.99 -9.42 5.39
CA LYS A 102 -16.46 -9.47 3.99
C LYS A 102 -15.32 -9.75 3.02
N TRP A 103 -14.16 -9.11 3.17
CA TRP A 103 -13.02 -9.33 2.27
C TRP A 103 -12.41 -10.72 2.47
N GLN A 104 -12.29 -11.17 3.72
CA GLN A 104 -11.84 -12.52 4.01
C GLN A 104 -12.77 -13.58 3.40
N ASP A 105 -14.09 -13.48 3.63
CA ASP A 105 -15.09 -14.42 3.12
C ASP A 105 -15.13 -14.44 1.58
N ALA A 106 -14.79 -13.31 0.95
CA ALA A 106 -14.69 -13.18 -0.50
C ALA A 106 -13.37 -13.75 -1.08
N GLY A 107 -12.48 -14.28 -0.24
CA GLY A 107 -11.22 -14.89 -0.64
C GLY A 107 -10.09 -13.91 -0.91
N CYS A 108 -10.14 -12.69 -0.36
CA CYS A 108 -8.99 -11.78 -0.42
C CYS A 108 -7.87 -12.23 0.51
N ASP A 109 -6.62 -12.23 0.01
CA ASP A 109 -5.44 -12.64 0.81
C ASP A 109 -5.10 -11.63 1.91
N CYS A 110 -5.41 -10.35 1.69
CA CYS A 110 -5.26 -9.27 2.67
C CYS A 110 -6.18 -8.10 2.33
N SER A 111 -6.20 -7.09 3.19
CA SER A 111 -6.83 -5.79 2.90
C SER A 111 -5.96 -4.62 3.35
N THR A 112 -6.07 -3.48 2.66
CA THR A 112 -5.52 -2.20 3.12
C THR A 112 -6.62 -1.33 3.70
N VAL A 113 -6.27 -0.43 4.61
CA VAL A 113 -7.24 0.50 5.21
C VAL A 113 -6.72 1.92 5.28
N GLN A 114 -7.52 2.83 4.72
CA GLN A 114 -7.46 4.25 5.00
C GLN A 114 -8.31 4.52 6.24
N LEU A 115 -7.67 4.68 7.40
CA LEU A 115 -8.33 4.76 8.71
C LEU A 115 -8.29 6.18 9.29
N GLY A 116 -9.41 6.67 9.84
CA GLY A 116 -9.47 8.00 10.43
C GLY A 116 -9.56 9.12 9.39
N THR A 117 -9.77 10.33 9.86
CA THR A 117 -9.92 11.56 9.08
C THR A 117 -8.66 12.43 9.09
N GLY A 118 -7.74 12.15 10.02
CA GLY A 118 -6.55 12.96 10.28
C GLY A 118 -6.77 14.03 11.36
N LEU A 119 -7.98 14.11 11.93
CA LEU A 119 -8.36 15.06 12.98
C LEU A 119 -8.46 14.42 14.36
N GLU A 120 -8.24 13.12 14.45
CA GLU A 120 -8.25 12.36 15.70
C GLU A 120 -7.18 12.90 16.67
N SER A 121 -7.47 12.86 17.96
CA SER A 121 -6.48 12.95 19.04
C SER A 121 -5.58 11.70 19.07
N ASP A 122 -4.43 11.77 19.74
CA ASP A 122 -3.52 10.62 19.84
C ASP A 122 -4.16 9.41 20.52
N SER A 123 -5.08 9.63 21.46
CA SER A 123 -5.84 8.54 22.10
C SER A 123 -6.87 7.91 21.17
N GLU A 124 -7.48 8.68 20.29
CA GLU A 124 -8.44 8.16 19.30
C GLU A 124 -7.70 7.37 18.22
N MET A 125 -6.56 7.87 17.72
CA MET A 125 -5.68 7.13 16.81
C MET A 125 -5.25 5.80 17.40
N LEU A 126 -4.80 5.81 18.66
CA LEU A 126 -4.39 4.59 19.37
C LEU A 126 -5.56 3.60 19.43
N ARG A 127 -6.75 4.03 19.86
CA ARG A 127 -7.94 3.17 19.94
C ARG A 127 -8.30 2.53 18.60
N LEU A 128 -8.25 3.31 17.50
CA LEU A 128 -8.57 2.81 16.16
C LEU A 128 -7.53 1.78 15.69
N ALA A 129 -6.24 2.06 15.90
CA ALA A 129 -5.16 1.16 15.54
C ALA A 129 -5.18 -0.15 16.35
N GLU A 130 -5.48 -0.06 17.65
CA GLU A 130 -5.68 -1.23 18.52
C GLU A 130 -6.83 -2.09 18.01
N ALA A 131 -7.98 -1.48 17.70
CA ALA A 131 -9.13 -2.20 17.18
C ALA A 131 -8.82 -2.90 15.84
N MET A 132 -8.09 -2.23 14.94
CA MET A 132 -7.66 -2.81 13.67
C MET A 132 -6.78 -4.06 13.88
N LEU A 133 -5.80 -4.00 14.79
CA LEU A 133 -4.95 -5.14 15.12
C LEU A 133 -5.74 -6.29 15.75
N ASP A 134 -6.66 -5.96 16.67
CA ASP A 134 -7.51 -6.95 17.35
C ASP A 134 -8.43 -7.66 16.32
N ILE A 135 -9.02 -6.92 15.37
CA ILE A 135 -9.82 -7.48 14.27
C ILE A 135 -8.96 -8.37 13.38
N SER A 136 -7.83 -7.86 12.87
CA SER A 136 -6.93 -8.59 11.97
C SER A 136 -6.48 -9.93 12.59
N THR A 137 -6.13 -9.93 13.87
CA THR A 137 -5.74 -11.13 14.61
C THR A 137 -6.92 -12.08 14.84
N THR A 138 -8.08 -11.55 15.22
CA THR A 138 -9.26 -12.38 15.58
C THR A 138 -9.76 -13.18 14.39
N ILE A 139 -9.77 -12.56 13.21
CA ILE A 139 -10.26 -13.21 12.00
C ILE A 139 -9.13 -13.91 11.23
N ASP A 140 -7.85 -13.75 11.59
CA ASP A 140 -6.70 -14.27 10.84
C ASP A 140 -6.68 -13.75 9.38
N HIS A 141 -6.81 -12.43 9.23
CA HIS A 141 -6.74 -11.74 7.94
C HIS A 141 -5.81 -10.53 8.06
N PRO A 142 -4.71 -10.44 7.28
CA PRO A 142 -3.82 -9.30 7.33
C PRO A 142 -4.52 -8.00 6.91
N ILE A 143 -4.51 -7.01 7.80
CA ILE A 143 -4.98 -5.65 7.53
C ILE A 143 -3.80 -4.70 7.63
N TYR A 144 -3.52 -3.99 6.54
CA TYR A 144 -2.39 -3.07 6.45
C TYR A 144 -2.87 -1.61 6.50
N LEU A 145 -2.38 -0.88 7.51
CA LEU A 145 -2.71 0.54 7.68
C LEU A 145 -2.01 1.36 6.62
N GLU A 146 -2.74 2.13 5.83
CA GLU A 146 -2.16 2.89 4.73
C GLU A 146 -1.55 4.21 5.19
N THR A 147 -0.38 4.56 4.66
CA THR A 147 0.17 5.91 4.80
C THR A 147 -0.55 6.85 3.83
N HIS A 148 -1.53 7.63 4.29
CA HIS A 148 -2.39 8.40 3.39
C HIS A 148 -2.77 9.77 3.97
N ARG A 149 -2.78 10.80 3.12
CA ARG A 149 -3.22 12.17 3.51
C ARG A 149 -4.72 12.20 3.78
N ALA A 150 -5.24 13.08 4.64
CA ALA A 150 -6.65 13.06 5.05
C ALA A 150 -7.09 11.75 5.75
N THR A 151 -6.13 11.06 6.37
CA THR A 151 -6.35 9.93 7.28
C THR A 151 -5.52 10.13 8.54
N MET A 152 -5.69 9.26 9.53
CA MET A 152 -4.93 9.38 10.79
C MET A 152 -3.41 9.25 10.59
N THR A 153 -2.94 8.63 9.51
CA THR A 153 -1.51 8.49 9.20
C THR A 153 -0.96 9.65 8.36
N GLN A 154 -1.72 10.73 8.16
CA GLN A 154 -1.25 11.84 7.34
C GLN A 154 -0.01 12.54 7.92
N ASP A 155 0.21 12.47 9.23
CA ASP A 155 1.35 13.08 9.92
C ASP A 155 2.42 12.02 10.25
N ILE A 156 3.65 12.25 9.78
CA ILE A 156 4.77 11.33 9.97
C ILE A 156 5.09 11.16 11.46
N ARG A 157 5.16 12.26 12.22
CA ARG A 157 5.57 12.21 13.63
C ARG A 157 4.55 11.45 14.47
N ARG A 158 3.26 11.73 14.28
CA ARG A 158 2.18 11.04 14.99
C ARG A 158 2.11 9.56 14.62
N THR A 159 2.45 9.21 13.37
CA THR A 159 2.55 7.81 12.95
C THR A 159 3.72 7.10 13.65
N LEU A 160 4.87 7.76 13.82
CA LEU A 160 6.00 7.22 14.58
C LEU A 160 5.66 7.04 16.07
N ASP A 161 5.02 8.03 16.70
CA ASP A 161 4.56 7.93 18.09
C ASP A 161 3.52 6.79 18.29
N LEU A 162 2.74 6.48 17.24
CA LEU A 162 1.82 5.34 17.23
C LEU A 162 2.58 4.00 17.17
N ILE A 163 3.61 3.90 16.33
CA ILE A 163 4.47 2.70 16.23
C ILE A 163 5.20 2.42 17.54
N GLU A 164 5.63 3.45 18.28
CA GLU A 164 6.26 3.28 19.60
C GLU A 164 5.32 2.57 20.60
N LYS A 165 4.01 2.79 20.47
CA LYS A 165 2.98 2.17 21.33
C LYS A 165 2.48 0.83 20.80
N LEU A 166 2.46 0.67 19.48
CA LEU A 166 1.97 -0.52 18.77
C LEU A 166 3.02 -0.99 17.75
N PRO A 167 4.13 -1.59 18.21
CA PRO A 167 5.21 -2.05 17.33
C PRO A 167 4.78 -3.13 16.32
N GLU A 168 3.65 -3.79 16.57
CA GLU A 168 3.03 -4.83 15.75
C GLU A 168 2.34 -4.28 14.49
N LEU A 169 2.12 -2.96 14.40
CA LEU A 169 1.50 -2.35 13.22
C LEU A 169 2.26 -2.72 11.94
N ARG A 170 1.49 -3.01 10.89
CA ARG A 170 1.97 -3.25 9.54
C ARG A 170 1.28 -2.30 8.58
N PHE A 171 2.01 -1.86 7.56
CA PHE A 171 1.59 -0.76 6.69
C PHE A 171 1.38 -1.17 5.24
N ASN A 172 0.40 -0.50 4.60
CA ASN A 172 0.41 -0.27 3.17
C ASN A 172 1.22 1.00 2.92
N GLY A 173 2.37 0.84 2.29
CA GLY A 173 3.23 1.95 1.91
C GLY A 173 2.68 2.66 0.68
N ASP A 174 2.04 3.81 0.88
CA ASP A 174 1.76 4.78 -0.17
C ASP A 174 2.49 6.09 0.14
N PHE A 175 3.81 6.04 -0.02
CA PHE A 175 4.69 7.13 0.41
C PHE A 175 4.47 8.42 -0.38
N GLY A 176 3.76 8.35 -1.52
CA GLY A 176 3.41 9.51 -2.32
C GLY A 176 2.59 10.54 -1.55
N HIS A 177 1.82 10.12 -0.55
CA HIS A 177 1.06 11.03 0.32
C HIS A 177 1.94 11.86 1.25
N TRP A 178 2.94 11.24 1.86
CA TRP A 178 3.90 11.94 2.70
C TRP A 178 4.87 12.78 1.88
N TYR A 179 5.30 12.25 0.73
CA TYR A 179 6.24 12.92 -0.16
C TYR A 179 5.78 14.33 -0.55
N ILE A 180 4.55 14.43 -1.05
CA ILE A 180 3.93 15.72 -1.40
C ILE A 180 3.38 16.46 -0.17
N GLY A 181 2.73 15.75 0.76
CA GLY A 181 1.99 16.37 1.85
C GLY A 181 2.88 17.06 2.90
N HIS A 182 4.13 16.60 3.06
CA HIS A 182 5.11 17.18 3.99
C HIS A 182 6.24 17.94 3.29
N GLU A 183 6.10 18.24 1.99
CA GLU A 183 7.18 18.79 1.15
C GLU A 183 8.50 18.05 1.44
N LEU A 184 8.48 16.73 1.34
CA LEU A 184 9.41 15.86 2.05
C LEU A 184 10.87 16.13 1.69
N THR A 185 11.13 16.51 0.44
CA THR A 185 12.46 16.87 -0.07
C THR A 185 13.00 18.22 0.42
N TYR A 186 12.17 19.08 1.03
CA TYR A 186 12.60 20.37 1.52
C TYR A 186 13.40 20.22 2.83
N GLY A 187 14.66 20.66 2.83
CA GLY A 187 15.58 20.46 3.97
C GLY A 187 16.36 19.15 3.86
N ASP A 188 16.62 18.51 5.01
CA ASP A 188 17.44 17.29 5.08
C ASP A 188 16.60 16.03 4.86
N MET A 189 16.63 15.52 3.62
CA MET A 189 15.92 14.30 3.24
C MET A 189 16.52 13.04 3.88
N ASP A 190 17.82 13.01 4.16
CA ASP A 190 18.48 11.84 4.75
C ASP A 190 18.09 11.68 6.22
N MET A 191 18.09 12.78 6.98
CA MET A 191 17.56 12.79 8.34
C MET A 191 16.09 12.34 8.39
N LYS A 192 15.25 12.85 7.48
CA LYS A 192 13.83 12.44 7.39
C LYS A 192 13.70 10.97 7.03
N PHE A 193 14.50 10.48 6.08
CA PHE A 193 14.52 9.08 5.67
C PHE A 193 14.82 8.16 6.86
N GLU A 194 15.86 8.47 7.64
CA GLU A 194 16.20 7.70 8.84
C GLU A 194 15.09 7.75 9.89
N ALA A 195 14.44 8.91 10.08
CA ALA A 195 13.32 9.02 11.00
C ALA A 195 12.11 8.15 10.59
N MET A 196 11.84 8.02 9.28
CA MET A 196 10.74 7.21 8.74
C MET A 196 11.07 5.73 8.60
N ARG A 197 12.34 5.32 8.77
CA ARG A 197 12.78 3.92 8.65
C ARG A 197 11.90 2.91 9.40
N PRO A 198 11.40 3.18 10.64
CA PRO A 198 10.52 2.25 11.34
C PRO A 198 9.21 1.91 10.59
N VAL A 199 8.71 2.82 9.74
CA VAL A 199 7.51 2.62 8.91
C VAL A 199 7.85 1.72 7.72
N PHE A 200 8.95 2.02 7.03
CA PHE A 200 9.43 1.22 5.90
C PHE A 200 9.60 -0.23 6.32
N GLU A 201 10.31 -0.46 7.44
CA GLU A 201 10.60 -1.81 7.94
C GLU A 201 9.35 -2.63 8.32
N ARG A 202 8.23 -1.94 8.59
CA ARG A 202 6.92 -2.53 8.92
C ARG A 202 5.95 -2.59 7.75
N THR A 203 6.35 -2.10 6.58
CA THR A 203 5.51 -2.17 5.39
C THR A 203 5.46 -3.62 4.88
N ARG A 204 4.29 -4.10 4.50
CA ARG A 204 4.06 -5.47 3.98
C ARG A 204 3.21 -5.51 2.71
N PHE A 205 2.67 -4.35 2.31
CA PHE A 205 1.96 -4.11 1.07
C PHE A 205 2.36 -2.73 0.58
N MET A 206 2.37 -2.47 -0.73
CA MET A 206 2.76 -1.16 -1.23
C MET A 206 1.98 -0.73 -2.46
N HIS A 207 1.48 0.50 -2.41
CA HIS A 207 1.01 1.20 -3.59
C HIS A 207 2.19 1.87 -4.31
N LEU A 208 2.42 1.47 -5.55
CA LEU A 208 3.46 2.04 -6.38
C LEU A 208 2.91 3.28 -7.08
N ARG A 209 3.32 4.44 -6.60
CA ARG A 209 3.09 5.73 -7.22
C ARG A 209 4.23 6.66 -6.87
N VAL A 210 4.68 7.43 -7.84
CA VAL A 210 5.69 8.47 -7.65
C VAL A 210 5.00 9.82 -7.74
N SER A 211 5.16 10.62 -6.71
CA SER A 211 4.76 12.03 -6.65
C SER A 211 6.01 12.93 -6.75
N SER A 212 5.81 14.17 -7.16
CA SER A 212 6.75 15.27 -6.91
C SER A 212 6.27 16.12 -5.73
N ASN A 213 6.94 17.24 -5.44
CA ASN A 213 6.46 18.20 -4.43
C ASN A 213 5.20 18.97 -4.88
N ALA A 214 4.83 18.88 -6.16
CA ALA A 214 3.71 19.65 -6.72
C ALA A 214 2.60 18.76 -7.32
N PHE A 215 2.95 17.56 -7.78
CA PHE A 215 2.01 16.65 -8.43
C PHE A 215 1.96 15.33 -7.67
N GLY A 216 0.74 14.89 -7.33
CA GLY A 216 0.51 13.64 -6.62
C GLY A 216 0.78 12.38 -7.45
N GLN A 217 1.00 12.56 -8.75
CA GLN A 217 1.38 11.52 -9.70
C GLN A 217 2.12 12.16 -10.87
N ILE A 218 3.36 11.72 -11.08
CA ILE A 218 4.20 12.11 -12.20
C ILE A 218 4.49 10.91 -13.10
N THR A 219 5.00 11.16 -14.30
CA THR A 219 5.51 10.13 -15.21
C THR A 219 6.87 9.65 -14.70
N ALA A 220 6.87 8.58 -13.91
CA ALA A 220 8.06 8.10 -13.21
C ALA A 220 9.14 7.60 -14.19
N SER A 221 8.75 7.17 -15.38
CA SER A 221 9.67 6.75 -16.44
C SER A 221 10.37 7.91 -17.16
N ASP A 222 9.92 9.16 -16.97
CA ASP A 222 10.56 10.33 -17.58
C ASP A 222 11.93 10.57 -16.91
N PRO A 223 13.04 10.60 -17.66
CA PRO A 223 14.35 10.92 -17.11
C PRO A 223 14.43 12.25 -16.35
N ALA A 224 13.56 13.22 -16.66
CA ALA A 224 13.47 14.48 -15.91
C ALA A 224 13.04 14.28 -14.45
N GLU A 225 12.29 13.20 -14.17
CA GLU A 225 11.73 12.88 -12.86
C GLU A 225 12.62 11.92 -12.04
N THR A 226 13.79 11.53 -12.57
CA THR A 226 14.72 10.56 -11.95
C THR A 226 15.00 10.86 -10.48
N ARG A 227 15.22 12.14 -10.15
CA ARG A 227 15.51 12.53 -8.75
C ARG A 227 14.37 12.19 -7.81
N HIS A 228 13.12 12.33 -8.24
CA HIS A 228 11.97 11.93 -7.43
C HIS A 228 11.96 10.41 -7.31
N LEU A 229 12.06 9.68 -8.42
CA LEU A 229 12.09 8.22 -8.44
C LEU A 229 13.18 7.63 -7.52
N ASP A 230 14.38 8.20 -7.49
CA ASP A 230 15.49 7.72 -6.65
C ASP A 230 15.14 7.72 -5.16
N TYR A 231 14.37 8.70 -4.67
CA TYR A 231 13.90 8.69 -3.29
C TYR A 231 12.87 7.58 -3.04
N TYR A 232 11.99 7.29 -4.00
CA TYR A 232 11.07 6.16 -3.89
C TYR A 232 11.81 4.84 -3.90
N ARG A 233 12.82 4.67 -4.76
CA ARG A 233 13.68 3.48 -4.76
C ARG A 233 14.27 3.24 -3.38
N ARG A 234 14.79 4.29 -2.71
CA ARG A 234 15.30 4.18 -1.32
C ARG A 234 14.22 3.71 -0.35
N MET A 235 13.02 4.30 -0.39
CA MET A 235 11.92 3.95 0.53
C MET A 235 11.41 2.53 0.28
N TRP A 236 11.34 2.12 -0.99
CA TRP A 236 10.90 0.79 -1.40
C TRP A 236 11.92 -0.28 -1.02
N THR A 237 13.20 -0.09 -1.33
CA THR A 237 14.29 -1.00 -0.93
C THR A 237 14.33 -1.17 0.59
N ALA A 238 14.22 -0.10 1.38
CA ALA A 238 14.18 -0.20 2.84
C ALA A 238 12.94 -0.95 3.36
N SER A 239 11.82 -0.89 2.64
CA SER A 239 10.61 -1.64 2.99
C SER A 239 10.77 -3.13 2.70
N PHE A 240 11.36 -3.46 1.55
CA PHE A 240 11.66 -4.85 1.18
C PHE A 240 12.73 -5.45 2.11
N ASP A 241 13.76 -4.70 2.48
CA ASP A 241 14.75 -5.11 3.49
C ASP A 241 14.06 -5.51 4.80
N GLY A 242 13.14 -4.67 5.29
CA GLY A 242 12.41 -4.94 6.53
C GLY A 242 11.57 -6.20 6.47
N PHE A 243 10.90 -6.45 5.35
CA PHE A 243 10.16 -7.69 5.10
C PHE A 243 11.07 -8.91 5.02
N LEU A 244 12.17 -8.82 4.28
CA LEU A 244 13.05 -9.96 4.02
C LEU A 244 13.81 -10.45 5.26
N ARG A 245 13.98 -9.60 6.29
CA ARG A 245 14.63 -9.99 7.56
C ARG A 245 13.84 -11.02 8.36
N ASP A 246 12.51 -11.02 8.27
CA ASP A 246 11.63 -11.88 9.06
C ASP A 246 10.68 -12.75 8.21
N ALA A 247 10.66 -12.55 6.89
CA ALA A 247 9.88 -13.37 5.97
C ALA A 247 10.26 -14.85 6.01
N LYS A 248 9.22 -15.69 5.95
CA LYS A 248 9.32 -17.15 5.93
C LYS A 248 9.20 -17.68 4.50
N PRO A 249 9.65 -18.91 4.21
CA PRO A 249 9.34 -19.56 2.94
C PRO A 249 7.84 -19.51 2.63
N GLY A 250 7.51 -19.17 1.38
CA GLY A 250 6.14 -18.96 0.90
C GLY A 250 5.59 -17.54 1.12
N ASP A 251 6.19 -16.73 1.99
CA ASP A 251 5.74 -15.35 2.20
C ASP A 251 5.98 -14.50 0.94
N TYR A 252 5.08 -13.58 0.66
CA TYR A 252 5.26 -12.61 -0.41
C TYR A 252 4.94 -11.19 0.03
N PHE A 253 5.61 -10.23 -0.59
CA PHE A 253 5.31 -8.80 -0.47
C PHE A 253 4.53 -8.36 -1.70
N ALA A 254 3.29 -7.93 -1.51
CA ALA A 254 2.45 -7.46 -2.62
C ALA A 254 2.72 -5.99 -2.97
N VAL A 255 2.96 -5.72 -4.25
CA VAL A 255 3.10 -4.35 -4.78
C VAL A 255 2.08 -4.08 -5.87
N HIS A 256 1.39 -2.96 -5.79
CA HIS A 256 0.27 -2.62 -6.66
C HIS A 256 0.46 -1.21 -7.19
N PRO A 257 0.77 -0.99 -8.48
CA PRO A 257 0.64 0.33 -9.07
C PRO A 257 -0.77 0.88 -8.85
N GLU A 258 -0.85 2.04 -8.23
CA GLU A 258 -2.09 2.79 -8.01
C GLU A 258 -1.96 4.17 -8.67
N LEU A 259 -2.18 4.18 -9.98
CA LEU A 259 -2.16 5.36 -10.81
C LEU A 259 -3.60 5.78 -11.09
N LEU A 260 -3.99 6.95 -10.60
CA LEU A 260 -5.38 7.36 -10.59
C LEU A 260 -5.79 8.02 -11.91
N PRO A 261 -7.04 7.84 -12.36
CA PRO A 261 -7.56 8.50 -13.55
C PRO A 261 -7.63 10.02 -13.41
N ALA A 262 -7.71 10.73 -14.53
CA ALA A 262 -7.82 12.20 -14.57
C ALA A 262 -8.88 12.79 -13.61
N ARG A 263 -10.03 12.12 -13.45
CA ARG A 263 -11.10 12.56 -12.54
C ARG A 263 -10.70 12.62 -11.06
N ALA A 264 -9.59 11.99 -10.68
CA ALA A 264 -9.06 12.02 -9.33
C ALA A 264 -8.16 13.24 -9.06
N PHE A 265 -7.79 14.01 -10.10
CA PHE A 265 -6.91 15.19 -10.01
C PHE A 265 -5.47 14.91 -9.54
N TYR A 266 -5.02 13.65 -9.55
CA TYR A 266 -3.64 13.26 -9.27
C TYR A 266 -2.71 13.39 -10.49
N PRO A 267 -3.05 12.83 -11.66
CA PRO A 267 -2.17 12.92 -12.81
C PRO A 267 -2.05 14.36 -13.29
N LYS A 268 -0.85 14.71 -13.75
CA LYS A 268 -0.64 15.93 -14.51
C LYS A 268 -1.36 15.85 -15.85
N MET A 269 -2.10 16.90 -16.19
CA MET A 269 -2.77 17.02 -17.48
C MET A 269 -1.90 17.85 -18.43
N VAL A 270 -1.72 17.39 -19.66
CA VAL A 270 -0.94 18.04 -20.72
C VAL A 270 -1.76 18.13 -22.00
N ARG A 271 -1.40 19.06 -22.90
CA ARG A 271 -2.02 19.10 -24.24
C ARG A 271 -1.46 17.97 -25.10
N GLY A 272 -2.36 17.17 -25.68
CA GLY A 272 -2.02 16.17 -26.68
C GLY A 272 -1.70 16.76 -28.05
N PRO A 273 -1.25 15.94 -29.02
CA PRO A 273 -1.04 16.33 -30.41
C PRO A 273 -2.29 16.88 -31.11
N ASP A 274 -3.48 16.48 -30.64
CA ASP A 274 -4.79 16.97 -31.06
C ASP A 274 -5.18 18.31 -30.39
N GLY A 275 -4.38 18.79 -29.45
CA GLY A 275 -4.62 20.02 -28.69
C GLY A 275 -5.50 19.84 -27.45
N GLU A 276 -6.07 18.65 -27.24
CA GLU A 276 -6.95 18.35 -26.11
C GLU A 276 -6.15 18.03 -24.84
N TRP A 277 -6.75 18.28 -23.68
CA TRP A 277 -6.13 17.94 -22.40
C TRP A 277 -6.25 16.44 -22.13
N ARG A 278 -5.11 15.80 -21.82
CA ARG A 278 -5.04 14.37 -21.48
C ARG A 278 -4.02 14.13 -20.37
N GLU A 279 -4.08 12.97 -19.74
CA GLU A 279 -3.06 12.52 -18.78
C GLU A 279 -1.68 12.55 -19.45
N GLU A 280 -0.64 12.94 -18.70
CA GLU A 280 0.72 13.07 -19.22
C GLU A 280 1.29 11.74 -19.75
N SER A 281 0.94 10.63 -19.10
CA SER A 281 1.47 9.30 -19.40
C SER A 281 0.39 8.22 -19.41
N ASP A 282 0.68 7.14 -20.13
CA ASP A 282 -0.17 5.95 -20.15
C ASP A 282 -0.04 5.20 -18.82
N ARG A 283 -1.08 5.26 -17.98
CA ARG A 283 -1.10 4.54 -16.70
C ARG A 283 -0.82 3.04 -16.85
N TRP A 284 -1.21 2.43 -17.96
CA TRP A 284 -0.90 1.04 -18.22
C TRP A 284 0.60 0.80 -18.38
N THR A 285 1.26 1.56 -19.26
CA THR A 285 2.69 1.45 -19.48
C THR A 285 3.50 1.85 -18.24
N GLU A 286 3.11 2.91 -17.55
CA GLU A 286 3.75 3.33 -16.30
C GLU A 286 3.62 2.27 -15.20
N SER A 287 2.49 1.57 -15.13
CA SER A 287 2.31 0.51 -14.14
C SER A 287 3.28 -0.66 -14.34
N ALA A 288 3.57 -1.04 -15.59
CA ALA A 288 4.57 -2.06 -15.90
C ALA A 288 5.99 -1.57 -15.53
N PHE A 289 6.32 -0.32 -15.86
CA PHE A 289 7.59 0.30 -15.47
C PHE A 289 7.80 0.30 -13.95
N LEU A 290 6.78 0.68 -13.16
CA LEU A 290 6.87 0.73 -11.71
C LEU A 290 7.07 -0.67 -11.10
N ILE A 291 6.42 -1.70 -11.64
CA ILE A 291 6.64 -3.09 -11.22
C ILE A 291 8.10 -3.49 -11.47
N ASP A 292 8.67 -3.15 -12.62
CA ASP A 292 10.06 -3.50 -12.91
C ASP A 292 11.05 -2.75 -12.02
N VAL A 293 10.78 -1.50 -11.67
CA VAL A 293 11.57 -0.77 -10.65
C VAL A 293 11.44 -1.44 -9.28
N ALA A 294 10.23 -1.82 -8.85
CA ALA A 294 10.02 -2.49 -7.58
C ALA A 294 10.75 -3.85 -7.52
N ARG A 295 10.79 -4.61 -8.62
CA ARG A 295 11.58 -5.84 -8.74
C ARG A 295 13.08 -5.59 -8.58
N GLN A 296 13.61 -4.51 -9.16
CA GLN A 296 15.02 -4.14 -8.97
C GLN A 296 15.31 -3.81 -7.50
N CYS A 297 14.48 -2.96 -6.87
CA CYS A 297 14.60 -2.63 -5.45
C CYS A 297 14.51 -3.88 -4.55
N PHE A 298 13.61 -4.82 -4.86
CA PHE A 298 13.50 -6.07 -4.10
C PHE A 298 14.74 -6.96 -4.27
N ALA A 299 15.29 -7.05 -5.49
CA ALA A 299 16.52 -7.80 -5.74
C ALA A 299 17.74 -7.18 -5.03
N GLU A 300 17.84 -5.84 -5.00
CA GLU A 300 18.84 -5.11 -4.22
C GLU A 300 18.71 -5.44 -2.72
N ALA A 301 17.48 -5.41 -2.18
CA ALA A 301 17.20 -5.76 -0.79
C ALA A 301 17.56 -7.22 -0.46
N ALA A 302 17.18 -8.17 -1.32
CA ALA A 302 17.50 -9.58 -1.14
C ALA A 302 19.01 -9.84 -1.16
N ALA A 303 19.78 -9.14 -2.00
CA ALA A 303 21.23 -9.22 -2.00
C ALA A 303 21.84 -8.65 -0.71
N SER A 304 21.26 -7.59 -0.16
CA SER A 304 21.68 -6.97 1.11
C SER A 304 21.47 -7.89 2.31
N VAL A 305 20.30 -8.54 2.41
CA VAL A 305 19.96 -9.45 3.52
C VAL A 305 20.75 -10.76 3.47
N ALA A 306 21.21 -11.18 2.28
CA ALA A 306 22.03 -12.39 2.11
C ALA A 306 23.53 -12.20 2.42
N ALA A 307 24.00 -10.94 2.52
CA ALA A 307 25.40 -10.58 2.78
C ALA A 307 25.72 -10.56 4.27
#